data_AF-A0A0D9W039-F1
#
_entry.id   AF-A0A0D9W039-F1
#
_cell.length_a   1.000
_cell.length_b   1.000
_cell.length_c   1.000
_cell.angle_alpha   90.00
_cell.angle_beta   90.00
_cell.angle_gamma   90.00
#
_symmetry.space_group_name_H-M   'P 1'
#
loop_
_entity.id
_entity.type
_entity.pdbx_description
1 polymer ?
#
loop_
_entity_poly.entity_id
_entity_poly.type
_entity_poly.pdbx_seq_one_letter_code
_entity_poly.pdbx_strand_id
1 'polypeptide(L)'
;MSTAAALFVAVVVVLASPLLASSQQQTPAMMTSPPPPPSPAATNNSRLESAYVALQALKRAITDDPKNLTHSWCGPDVCNYFGVYCAAAPDDACARTVAGVDLNHGDLAGTLPEEIGLLADLAVFHLNSNRFSGSLPNSLGNLHRLHEIDVSNNHLSGSFPSQLLCLPDLKYVDLRFNNLCGEVPEAIFEKKIDALFINNNNFDFKLPASFTNSTASVIVLANLPRLGGCLPSSIGDMAGTLNELILLNSGISSCIPPEIGKLDKLKVLDLSFNSLAGELPGEIGHMTALEQLNVAYNGLAGEIPESICELPHLKNFTYSHNFFCGEPHRCLEVPRVDDSQNCIAGRPDQRSAEECIGFLHRPPVRCDAHGCIAPPSPPPPVHYAPPPPLRIGSGMQVD
;
A
#
# COMPACT_ATOMS: atom_id res chain seq x y z
N MET A 1 -22.52 -23.74 -13.90
CA MET A 1 -22.33 -24.45 -12.61
C MET A 1 -20.87 -24.31 -12.24
N SER A 2 -20.43 -23.76 -11.12
CA SER A 2 -20.90 -22.75 -10.17
C SER A 2 -19.64 -22.47 -9.33
N THR A 3 -19.30 -21.19 -9.17
CA THR A 3 -18.68 -20.62 -7.95
C THR A 3 -17.51 -21.35 -7.27
N ALA A 4 -16.27 -20.88 -7.48
CA ALA A 4 -15.18 -20.96 -6.50
C ALA A 4 -14.01 -20.03 -6.91
N ALA A 5 -14.17 -18.73 -6.71
CA ALA A 5 -13.06 -17.75 -6.72
C ALA A 5 -13.49 -16.53 -5.90
N ALA A 6 -13.87 -16.78 -4.65
CA ALA A 6 -14.14 -15.75 -3.66
C ALA A 6 -14.04 -16.40 -2.28
N LEU A 7 -12.82 -16.57 -1.76
CA LEU A 7 -12.60 -16.87 -0.36
C LEU A 7 -11.45 -16.01 0.19
N PHE A 8 -11.85 -15.09 1.06
CA PHE A 8 -11.15 -14.59 2.24
C PHE A 8 -9.75 -14.01 2.10
N VAL A 9 -9.70 -12.70 1.83
CA VAL A 9 -8.79 -11.80 2.55
C VAL A 9 -9.67 -10.92 3.44
N ALA A 10 -10.00 -11.44 4.62
CA ALA A 10 -10.60 -10.68 5.70
C ALA A 10 -9.77 -10.97 6.95
N VAL A 11 -9.00 -9.96 7.37
CA VAL A 11 -8.20 -9.77 8.61
C VAL A 11 -7.02 -8.87 8.16
N VAL A 12 -6.71 -7.67 8.65
CA VAL A 12 -7.20 -6.77 9.71
C VAL A 12 -6.68 -5.39 9.28
N VAL A 13 -7.55 -4.43 8.98
CA VAL A 13 -7.30 -2.99 9.15
C VAL A 13 -8.63 -2.35 9.55
N VAL A 14 -9.04 -2.63 10.77
CA VAL A 14 -10.00 -1.82 11.49
C VAL A 14 -9.42 -1.71 12.88
N LEU A 15 -9.09 -0.50 13.32
CA LEU A 15 -8.99 0.05 14.68
C LEU A 15 -8.21 1.38 14.51
N ALA A 16 -8.69 2.55 14.93
CA ALA A 16 -9.32 2.82 16.21
C ALA A 16 -10.33 4.00 16.16
N SER A 17 -11.47 3.78 16.80
CA SER A 17 -12.26 4.82 17.48
C SER A 17 -12.32 4.47 18.96
N PRO A 18 -12.33 5.43 19.90
CA PRO A 18 -12.92 5.21 21.21
C PRO A 18 -14.24 5.97 21.33
N LEU A 19 -15.30 5.19 21.52
CA LEU A 19 -16.53 5.58 22.21
C LEU A 19 -16.18 6.04 23.63
N LEU A 20 -16.75 7.16 24.07
CA LEU A 20 -16.88 7.50 25.48
C LEU A 20 -18.36 7.47 25.88
N ALA A 21 -18.59 6.73 26.96
CA ALA A 21 -19.88 6.39 27.51
C ALA A 21 -20.61 7.60 28.11
N SER A 22 -21.93 7.50 28.00
CA SER A 22 -22.96 8.30 28.63
C SER A 22 -22.88 8.26 30.16
N SER A 23 -22.93 9.44 30.78
CA SER A 23 -23.38 9.58 32.17
C SER A 23 -24.64 10.43 32.20
N GLN A 24 -25.69 9.89 32.82
CA GLN A 24 -26.93 10.59 33.10
C GLN A 24 -26.67 11.64 34.19
N GLN A 25 -27.13 12.87 33.97
CA GLN A 25 -27.35 13.81 35.06
C GLN A 25 -28.64 14.60 34.84
N GLN A 26 -29.42 14.66 35.91
CA GLN A 26 -30.79 15.18 36.00
C GLN A 26 -30.87 16.67 35.65
N THR A 27 -32.02 17.03 35.08
CA THR A 27 -32.50 18.38 34.78
C THR A 27 -32.73 19.23 36.03
N PRO A 28 -32.47 20.54 35.95
CA PRO A 28 -33.32 21.52 36.60
C PRO A 28 -33.89 22.57 35.64
N ALA A 29 -35.00 23.15 36.09
CA ALA A 29 -35.98 23.99 35.44
C ALA A 29 -35.49 25.14 34.53
N MET A 30 -36.27 25.37 33.47
CA MET A 30 -36.26 26.54 32.59
C MET A 30 -36.32 27.87 33.36
N MET A 31 -35.33 28.73 33.14
CA MET A 31 -35.47 30.18 33.20
C MET A 31 -35.13 30.75 31.83
N THR A 32 -36.07 31.46 31.23
CA THR A 32 -35.95 32.06 29.90
C THR A 32 -35.03 33.27 29.94
N SER A 33 -33.82 33.14 29.39
CA SER A 33 -32.93 34.26 29.11
C SER A 33 -33.42 35.05 27.88
N PRO A 34 -33.26 36.39 27.85
CA PRO A 34 -33.61 37.19 26.67
C PRO A 34 -32.73 36.81 25.47
N PRO A 35 -33.21 37.03 24.22
CA PRO A 35 -32.44 36.70 23.03
C PRO A 35 -31.12 37.47 23.02
N PRO A 36 -30.00 36.86 22.59
CA PRO A 36 -28.75 37.57 22.44
C PRO A 36 -28.94 38.73 21.46
N PRO A 37 -28.24 39.87 21.66
CA PRO A 37 -28.30 40.97 20.71
C PRO A 37 -27.84 40.48 19.32
N PRO A 38 -28.35 41.08 18.22
CA PRO A 38 -27.89 40.73 16.88
C PRO A 38 -26.37 40.84 16.84
N SER A 39 -25.71 39.75 16.43
CA SER A 39 -24.26 39.69 16.29
C SER A 39 -23.76 40.88 15.48
N PRO A 40 -22.64 41.50 15.89
CA PRO A 40 -22.05 42.57 15.12
C PRO A 40 -21.72 42.06 13.71
N ALA A 41 -21.93 42.95 12.74
CA ALA A 41 -21.73 42.75 11.31
C ALA A 41 -20.54 41.85 10.98
N ALA A 42 -20.74 40.98 9.97
CA ALA A 42 -19.73 40.13 9.36
C ALA A 42 -18.33 40.74 9.43
N THR A 43 -17.52 40.25 10.37
CA THR A 43 -16.08 40.37 10.28
C THR A 43 -15.70 39.67 8.98
N ASN A 44 -15.26 40.45 7.99
CA ASN A 44 -14.74 39.98 6.69
C ASN A 44 -13.66 38.93 6.96
N ASN A 45 -14.05 37.66 6.99
CA ASN A 45 -13.14 36.55 7.19
C ASN A 45 -12.88 35.97 5.80
N SER A 46 -11.86 36.53 5.14
CA SER A 46 -11.47 36.15 3.78
C SER A 46 -11.20 34.64 3.63
N ARG A 47 -10.82 33.94 4.71
CA ARG A 47 -10.65 32.47 4.73
C ARG A 47 -11.98 31.76 4.53
N LEU A 48 -13.02 32.15 5.28
CA LEU A 48 -14.35 31.55 5.16
C LEU A 48 -15.05 31.97 3.85
N GLU A 49 -14.76 33.17 3.33
CA GLU A 49 -15.20 33.59 1.99
C GLU A 49 -14.58 32.70 0.90
N SER A 50 -13.28 32.44 0.98
CA SER A 50 -12.56 31.54 0.06
C SER A 50 -13.08 30.11 0.17
N ALA A 51 -13.33 29.64 1.39
CA ALA A 51 -13.94 28.34 1.64
C ALA A 51 -15.36 28.23 1.09
N TYR A 52 -16.18 29.29 1.21
CA TYR A 52 -17.50 29.34 0.61
C TYR A 52 -17.43 29.16 -0.92
N VAL A 53 -16.49 29.85 -1.59
CA VAL A 53 -16.28 29.68 -3.04
C VAL A 53 -15.90 28.24 -3.37
N ALA A 54 -14.94 27.66 -2.67
CA ALA A 54 -14.50 26.28 -2.87
C ALA A 54 -15.62 25.25 -2.68
N LEU A 55 -16.36 25.35 -1.57
CA LEU A 55 -17.41 24.41 -1.22
C LEU A 55 -18.62 24.54 -2.13
N GLN A 56 -18.96 25.76 -2.58
CA GLN A 56 -20.03 25.94 -3.57
C GLN A 56 -19.62 25.44 -4.96
N ALA A 57 -18.35 25.56 -5.34
CA ALA A 57 -17.83 24.95 -6.56
C ALA A 57 -17.91 23.41 -6.48
N LEU A 58 -17.48 22.83 -5.36
CA LEU A 58 -17.59 21.38 -5.11
C LEU A 58 -19.05 20.92 -5.13
N LYS A 59 -19.96 21.62 -4.46
CA LYS A 59 -21.40 21.32 -4.50
C LYS A 59 -21.96 21.31 -5.92
N ARG A 60 -21.53 22.24 -6.78
CA ARG A 60 -21.95 22.29 -8.18
C ARG A 60 -21.35 21.16 -9.01
N ALA A 61 -20.16 20.68 -8.65
CA ALA A 61 -19.49 19.56 -9.29
C ALA A 61 -20.06 18.20 -8.85
N ILE A 62 -20.74 18.15 -7.70
CA ILE A 62 -21.52 16.98 -7.26
C ILE A 62 -22.78 16.86 -8.12
N THR A 63 -22.88 15.76 -8.85
CA THR A 63 -23.96 15.47 -9.79
C THR A 63 -25.03 14.56 -9.19
N ASP A 64 -24.70 13.77 -8.16
CA ASP A 64 -25.66 12.95 -7.42
C ASP A 64 -25.32 12.91 -5.93
N ASP A 65 -26.32 13.12 -5.08
CA ASP A 65 -26.23 13.16 -3.62
C ASP A 65 -27.42 12.39 -3.00
N PRO A 66 -27.35 11.04 -3.00
CA PRO A 66 -28.49 10.19 -2.62
C PRO A 66 -28.87 10.31 -1.14
N LYS A 67 -27.94 10.80 -0.30
CA LYS A 67 -28.13 10.99 1.14
C LYS A 67 -28.44 12.44 1.51
N ASN A 68 -28.52 13.33 0.51
CA ASN A 68 -28.81 14.76 0.67
C ASN A 68 -27.84 15.44 1.65
N LEU A 69 -26.57 15.04 1.65
CA LEU A 69 -25.54 15.53 2.58
C LEU A 69 -25.25 17.01 2.36
N THR A 70 -25.20 17.43 1.10
CA THR A 70 -24.89 18.81 0.71
C THR A 70 -26.09 19.75 0.85
N HIS A 71 -27.24 19.29 1.36
CA HIS A 71 -28.42 20.13 1.57
C HIS A 71 -28.12 21.35 2.45
N SER A 72 -27.34 21.14 3.52
CA SER A 72 -26.93 22.19 4.47
C SER A 72 -25.95 23.22 3.89
N TRP A 73 -25.38 22.95 2.70
CA TRP A 73 -24.38 23.81 2.08
C TRP A 73 -25.03 25.01 1.39
N CYS A 74 -25.61 25.91 2.18
CA CYS A 74 -26.31 27.09 1.73
C CYS A 74 -26.02 28.28 2.66
N GLY A 75 -25.82 29.47 2.07
CA GLY A 75 -25.48 30.69 2.81
C GLY A 75 -24.01 30.74 3.25
N PRO A 76 -23.58 31.87 3.84
CA PRO A 76 -22.16 32.16 4.10
C PRO A 76 -21.56 31.42 5.30
N ASP A 77 -22.38 30.79 6.16
CA ASP A 77 -21.89 30.11 7.36
C ASP A 77 -21.41 28.69 7.06
N VAL A 78 -20.28 28.60 6.36
CA VAL A 78 -19.67 27.34 5.89
C VAL A 78 -19.34 26.36 7.01
N CYS A 79 -19.19 26.83 8.24
CA CYS A 79 -18.90 25.96 9.38
C CYS A 79 -20.12 25.14 9.84
N ASN A 80 -21.31 25.45 9.35
CA ASN A 80 -22.52 24.66 9.58
C ASN A 80 -22.80 23.65 8.47
N TYR A 81 -21.94 23.60 7.44
CA TYR A 81 -22.09 22.66 6.34
C TYR A 81 -21.78 21.25 6.84
N PHE A 82 -22.61 20.28 6.46
CA PHE A 82 -22.36 18.88 6.77
C PHE A 82 -20.99 18.46 6.24
N GLY A 83 -20.21 17.77 7.09
CA GLY A 83 -18.88 17.29 6.75
C GLY A 83 -17.80 18.37 6.71
N VAL A 84 -18.11 19.63 7.02
CA VAL A 84 -17.12 20.72 7.08
C VAL A 84 -16.80 21.03 8.54
N TYR A 85 -15.51 20.99 8.87
CA TYR A 85 -15.01 21.19 10.23
C TYR A 85 -14.13 22.42 10.29
N CYS A 86 -14.57 23.40 11.07
CA CYS A 86 -13.82 24.65 11.27
C CYS A 86 -13.06 24.67 12.60
N ALA A 87 -11.86 25.25 12.58
CA ALA A 87 -11.02 25.47 13.76
C ALA A 87 -10.49 26.91 13.80
N ALA A 88 -9.81 27.27 14.88
CA ALA A 88 -9.04 28.52 14.93
C ALA A 88 -7.91 28.46 13.89
N ALA A 89 -7.63 29.57 13.21
CA ALA A 89 -6.58 29.60 12.21
C ALA A 89 -5.20 29.41 12.87
N PRO A 90 -4.26 28.68 12.24
CA PRO A 90 -2.96 28.40 12.85
C PRO A 90 -2.11 29.65 13.17
N ASP A 91 -2.31 30.73 12.42
CA ASP A 91 -1.58 32.00 12.52
C ASP A 91 -2.36 33.10 13.26
N ASP A 92 -3.67 32.92 13.49
CA ASP A 92 -4.53 33.85 14.21
C ASP A 92 -5.63 33.10 14.97
N ALA A 93 -5.48 33.01 16.29
CA ALA A 93 -6.44 32.33 17.16
C ALA A 93 -7.83 32.99 17.20
N CYS A 94 -7.94 34.26 16.78
CA CYS A 94 -9.20 34.99 16.69
C CYS A 94 -9.91 34.75 15.35
N ALA A 95 -9.18 34.31 14.32
CA ALA A 95 -9.75 33.95 13.03
C ALA A 95 -10.18 32.49 13.02
N ARG A 96 -11.24 32.20 12.26
CA ARG A 96 -11.75 30.84 12.04
C ARG A 96 -11.49 30.42 10.60
N THR A 97 -11.16 29.16 10.37
CA THR A 97 -10.92 28.61 9.04
C THR A 97 -11.50 27.21 8.91
N VAL A 98 -11.63 26.70 7.68
CA VAL A 98 -11.99 25.31 7.42
C VAL A 98 -10.73 24.47 7.55
N ALA A 99 -10.68 23.62 8.57
CA ALA A 99 -9.54 22.78 8.90
C ALA A 99 -9.72 21.33 8.40
N GLY A 100 -10.97 20.89 8.19
CA GLY A 100 -11.25 19.56 7.70
C GLY A 100 -12.50 19.50 6.83
N VAL A 101 -12.49 18.60 5.85
CA VAL A 101 -13.66 18.17 5.10
C VAL A 101 -13.69 16.66 5.13
N ASP A 102 -14.76 16.09 5.69
CA ASP A 102 -15.01 14.65 5.75
C ASP A 102 -16.41 14.36 5.19
N LEU A 103 -16.43 13.71 4.03
CA LEU A 103 -17.62 13.24 3.32
C LEU A 103 -17.58 11.72 3.13
N ASN A 104 -16.93 11.00 4.03
CA ASN A 104 -16.80 9.55 3.96
C ASN A 104 -18.17 8.86 3.88
N HIS A 105 -18.25 7.81 3.08
CA HIS A 105 -19.45 7.00 2.86
C HIS A 105 -20.64 7.80 2.36
N GLY A 106 -20.40 8.91 1.65
CA GLY A 106 -21.46 9.78 1.16
C GLY A 106 -22.20 9.22 -0.05
N ASP A 107 -21.57 8.29 -0.78
CA ASP A 107 -22.05 7.81 -2.07
C ASP A 107 -22.30 8.98 -3.07
N LEU A 108 -21.54 10.07 -2.93
CA LEU A 108 -21.65 11.28 -3.76
C LEU A 108 -21.01 11.02 -5.12
N ALA A 109 -21.69 11.35 -6.23
CA ALA A 109 -21.10 11.33 -7.56
C ALA A 109 -20.73 12.75 -8.02
N GLY A 110 -19.64 12.87 -8.78
CA GLY A 110 -19.21 14.17 -9.31
C GLY A 110 -17.74 14.18 -9.71
N THR A 111 -17.17 15.38 -9.76
CA THR A 111 -15.73 15.62 -9.94
C THR A 111 -15.18 16.55 -8.85
N LEU A 112 -13.86 16.63 -8.72
CA LEU A 112 -13.19 17.54 -7.80
C LEU A 112 -12.73 18.79 -8.56
N PRO A 113 -13.28 19.98 -8.27
CA PRO A 113 -12.95 21.21 -8.99
C PRO A 113 -11.64 21.85 -8.50
N GLU A 114 -11.03 22.71 -9.33
CA GLU A 114 -9.76 23.40 -9.00
C GLU A 114 -9.92 24.42 -7.85
N GLU A 115 -11.13 24.87 -7.55
CA GLU A 115 -11.40 25.77 -6.44
C GLU A 115 -11.17 25.12 -5.07
N ILE A 116 -11.01 23.79 -4.98
CA ILE A 116 -10.62 23.11 -3.72
C ILE A 116 -9.31 23.71 -3.17
N GLY A 117 -8.37 24.10 -4.04
CA GLY A 117 -7.11 24.73 -3.60
C GLY A 117 -7.26 26.08 -2.91
N LEU A 118 -8.46 26.66 -2.84
CA LEU A 118 -8.74 27.86 -2.02
C LEU A 118 -8.85 27.54 -0.52
N LEU A 119 -8.97 26.26 -0.13
CA LEU A 119 -9.00 25.81 1.25
C LEU A 119 -7.59 25.73 1.85
N ALA A 120 -6.83 26.85 1.82
CA ALA A 120 -5.40 26.87 2.13
C ALA A 120 -5.00 26.35 3.53
N ASP A 121 -5.92 26.39 4.50
CA ASP A 121 -5.70 25.89 5.86
C ASP A 121 -6.23 24.47 6.10
N LEU A 122 -6.72 23.79 5.05
CA LEU A 122 -7.25 22.44 5.16
C LEU A 122 -6.14 21.47 5.58
N ALA A 123 -6.37 20.77 6.70
CA ALA A 123 -5.47 19.77 7.24
C ALA A 123 -5.94 18.35 6.95
N VAL A 124 -7.25 18.13 6.87
CA VAL A 124 -7.86 16.81 6.67
C VAL A 124 -8.82 16.83 5.49
N PHE A 125 -8.61 15.95 4.53
CA PHE A 125 -9.50 15.81 3.38
C PHE A 125 -9.87 14.34 3.16
N HIS A 126 -11.07 13.96 3.60
CA HIS A 126 -11.56 12.59 3.56
C HIS A 126 -12.83 12.48 2.68
N LEU A 127 -12.74 11.65 1.64
CA LEU A 127 -13.77 11.39 0.64
C LEU A 127 -13.96 9.88 0.39
N ASN A 128 -13.57 9.01 1.33
CA ASN A 128 -13.68 7.56 1.19
C ASN A 128 -15.11 7.12 0.82
N SER A 129 -15.23 6.10 -0.02
CA SER A 129 -16.52 5.48 -0.36
C SER A 129 -17.53 6.48 -0.93
N ASN A 130 -17.09 7.15 -1.99
CA ASN A 130 -17.92 8.00 -2.85
C ASN A 130 -17.77 7.53 -4.31
N ARG A 131 -18.28 8.31 -5.25
CA ARG A 131 -18.24 8.04 -6.69
C ARG A 131 -17.66 9.24 -7.44
N PHE A 132 -16.70 9.94 -6.83
CA PHE A 132 -15.96 11.01 -7.50
C PHE A 132 -15.13 10.42 -8.63
N SER A 133 -15.09 11.13 -9.76
CA SER A 133 -14.44 10.72 -11.00
C SER A 133 -13.56 11.83 -11.58
N GLY A 134 -12.81 11.51 -12.63
CA GLY A 134 -11.81 12.39 -13.21
C GLY A 134 -10.50 12.40 -12.42
N SER A 135 -9.61 13.34 -12.73
CA SER A 135 -8.33 13.49 -12.04
C SER A 135 -8.46 14.34 -10.79
N LEU A 136 -7.57 14.09 -9.82
CA LEU A 136 -7.34 15.03 -8.72
C LEU A 136 -6.84 16.38 -9.28
N PRO A 137 -7.34 17.53 -8.80
CA PRO A 137 -7.02 18.84 -9.35
C PRO A 137 -5.58 19.26 -9.02
N ASN A 138 -4.94 20.02 -9.90
CA ASN A 138 -3.56 20.47 -9.71
C ASN A 138 -3.43 21.43 -8.52
N SER A 139 -4.49 22.17 -8.22
CA SER A 139 -4.61 23.06 -7.08
C SER A 139 -4.49 22.39 -5.70
N LEU A 140 -4.49 21.06 -5.60
CA LEU A 140 -4.14 20.35 -4.36
C LEU A 140 -2.77 20.78 -3.82
N GLY A 141 -1.85 21.21 -4.69
CA GLY A 141 -0.55 21.75 -4.29
C GLY A 141 -0.61 23.02 -3.44
N ASN A 142 -1.75 23.71 -3.41
CA ASN A 142 -1.96 24.92 -2.61
C ASN A 142 -2.39 24.62 -1.17
N LEU A 143 -2.71 23.36 -0.84
CA LEU A 143 -3.15 22.95 0.49
C LEU A 143 -1.94 22.71 1.40
N HIS A 144 -1.17 23.76 1.67
CA HIS A 144 0.12 23.66 2.36
C HIS A 144 0.05 23.12 3.79
N ARG A 145 -1.15 23.09 4.38
CA ARG A 145 -1.42 22.54 5.73
C ARG A 145 -1.96 21.11 5.70
N LEU A 146 -2.16 20.53 4.52
CA LEU A 146 -2.76 19.20 4.39
C LEU A 146 -1.87 18.16 5.04
N HIS A 147 -2.43 17.49 6.05
CA HIS A 147 -1.80 16.44 6.82
C HIS A 147 -2.29 15.06 6.36
N GLU A 148 -3.58 14.96 6.04
CA GLU A 148 -4.22 13.70 5.64
C GLU A 148 -5.08 13.89 4.40
N ILE A 149 -4.86 13.03 3.42
CA ILE A 149 -5.73 12.89 2.26
C ILE A 149 -6.18 11.43 2.15
N ASP A 150 -7.49 11.23 2.21
CA ASP A 150 -8.15 9.97 1.93
C ASP A 150 -9.17 10.19 0.82
N VAL A 151 -8.87 9.69 -0.37
CA VAL A 151 -9.78 9.69 -1.53
C VAL A 151 -10.06 8.27 -2.00
N SER A 152 -9.93 7.31 -1.09
CA SER A 152 -10.05 5.90 -1.40
C SER A 152 -11.46 5.48 -1.79
N ASN A 153 -11.59 4.37 -2.51
CA ASN A 153 -12.87 3.80 -2.93
C ASN A 153 -13.74 4.84 -3.67
N ASN A 154 -13.21 5.31 -4.80
CA ASN A 154 -13.84 6.25 -5.73
C ASN A 154 -13.60 5.77 -7.18
N HIS A 155 -13.99 6.59 -8.17
CA HIS A 155 -13.75 6.33 -9.60
C HIS A 155 -12.69 7.31 -10.17
N LEU A 156 -11.74 7.76 -9.34
CA LEU A 156 -10.71 8.71 -9.77
C LEU A 156 -9.78 8.08 -10.79
N SER A 157 -9.35 8.86 -11.76
CA SER A 157 -8.49 8.42 -12.88
C SER A 157 -7.38 9.44 -13.15
N GLY A 158 -6.53 9.18 -14.13
CA GLY A 158 -5.35 10.02 -14.41
C GLY A 158 -4.12 9.55 -13.64
N SER A 159 -3.04 10.35 -13.68
CA SER A 159 -1.76 9.98 -13.08
C SER A 159 -1.75 10.13 -11.56
N PHE A 160 -0.70 9.62 -10.91
CA PHE A 160 -0.40 9.97 -9.52
C PHE A 160 -0.38 11.51 -9.34
N PRO A 161 -1.04 12.07 -8.30
CA PRO A 161 -1.09 13.50 -8.05
C PRO A 161 0.26 14.01 -7.52
N SER A 162 1.18 14.35 -8.42
CA SER A 162 2.55 14.76 -8.07
C SER A 162 2.61 16.01 -7.17
N GLN A 163 1.55 16.79 -7.10
CA GLN A 163 1.45 17.94 -6.20
C GLN A 163 1.49 17.56 -4.72
N LEU A 164 1.06 16.33 -4.36
CA LEU A 164 1.18 15.82 -2.99
C LEU A 164 2.64 15.76 -2.52
N LEU A 165 3.60 15.61 -3.45
CA LEU A 165 5.02 15.54 -3.14
C LEU A 165 5.51 16.84 -2.49
N CYS A 166 4.95 17.98 -2.88
CA CYS A 166 5.36 19.31 -2.43
C CYS A 166 4.69 19.77 -1.12
N LEU A 167 3.71 19.02 -0.59
CA LEU A 167 2.98 19.42 0.61
C LEU A 167 3.81 19.16 1.88
N PRO A 168 4.25 20.18 2.63
CA PRO A 168 5.27 20.01 3.66
C PRO A 168 4.83 19.15 4.84
N ASP A 169 3.55 19.23 5.22
CA ASP A 169 3.01 18.62 6.43
C ASP A 169 2.28 17.28 6.18
N LEU A 170 2.24 16.80 4.93
CA LEU A 170 1.48 15.59 4.56
C LEU A 170 2.08 14.32 5.18
N LYS A 171 1.25 13.53 5.86
CA LYS A 171 1.63 12.29 6.54
C LYS A 171 0.83 11.06 6.10
N TYR A 172 -0.43 11.23 5.77
CA TYR A 172 -1.31 10.12 5.43
C TYR A 172 -1.82 10.28 4.00
N VAL A 173 -1.53 9.29 3.14
CA VAL A 173 -1.94 9.29 1.73
C VAL A 173 -2.67 7.98 1.43
N ASP A 174 -3.99 8.08 1.26
CA ASP A 174 -4.84 6.95 0.89
C ASP A 174 -5.55 7.21 -0.46
N LEU A 175 -5.06 6.52 -1.50
CA LEU A 175 -5.55 6.56 -2.87
C LEU A 175 -6.16 5.23 -3.32
N ARG A 176 -6.30 4.25 -2.42
CA ARG A 176 -6.65 2.87 -2.78
C ARG A 176 -8.03 2.75 -3.43
N PHE A 177 -8.25 1.68 -4.19
CA PHE A 177 -9.53 1.40 -4.87
C PHE A 177 -9.98 2.58 -5.75
N ASN A 178 -9.15 2.92 -6.73
CA ASN A 178 -9.43 3.92 -7.76
C ASN A 178 -8.96 3.39 -9.13
N ASN A 179 -9.04 4.22 -10.17
CA ASN A 179 -8.58 3.93 -11.53
C ASN A 179 -7.33 4.75 -11.91
N LEU A 180 -6.51 5.15 -10.92
CA LEU A 180 -5.28 5.92 -11.18
C LEU A 180 -4.27 5.07 -11.94
N CYS A 181 -3.51 5.69 -12.85
CA CYS A 181 -2.60 5.00 -13.75
C CYS A 181 -1.28 5.74 -13.96
N GLY A 182 -0.43 5.20 -14.84
CA GLY A 182 0.92 5.73 -15.07
C GLY A 182 1.89 5.41 -13.93
N GLU A 183 3.03 6.10 -13.93
CA GLU A 183 4.09 5.87 -12.95
C GLU A 183 3.77 6.49 -11.59
N VAL A 184 4.26 5.84 -10.53
CA VAL A 184 4.33 6.43 -9.18
C VAL A 184 5.70 7.10 -9.05
N PRO A 185 5.77 8.43 -8.86
CA PRO A 185 7.05 9.13 -8.77
C PRO A 185 7.86 8.63 -7.57
N GLU A 186 9.14 8.31 -7.80
CA GLU A 186 10.05 7.83 -6.75
C GLU A 186 10.10 8.73 -5.51
N ALA A 187 9.94 10.04 -5.71
CA ALA A 187 9.93 11.05 -4.66
C ALA A 187 8.87 10.81 -3.56
N ILE A 188 7.82 10.02 -3.80
CA ILE A 188 6.87 9.66 -2.72
C ILE A 188 7.53 8.80 -1.65
N PHE A 189 8.48 7.96 -2.03
CA PHE A 189 9.23 7.12 -1.10
C PHE A 189 10.33 7.90 -0.37
N GLU A 190 10.77 9.05 -0.88
CA GLU A 190 11.68 9.96 -0.17
C GLU A 190 10.95 10.93 0.75
N LYS A 191 9.65 11.09 0.53
CA LYS A 191 8.81 11.98 1.33
C LYS A 191 8.61 11.39 2.73
N LYS A 192 8.74 12.25 3.75
CA LYS A 192 8.49 11.89 5.15
C LYS A 192 7.00 11.75 5.46
N ILE A 193 6.40 10.66 4.99
CA ILE A 193 5.03 10.25 5.29
C ILE A 193 5.02 9.13 6.35
N ASP A 194 3.85 8.91 6.96
CA ASP A 194 3.62 7.83 7.92
C ASP A 194 2.90 6.64 7.26
N ALA A 195 1.95 6.89 6.35
CA ALA A 195 1.21 5.82 5.69
C ALA A 195 0.97 6.09 4.20
N LEU A 196 1.16 5.05 3.38
CA LEU A 196 0.93 5.07 1.94
C LEU A 196 0.07 3.88 1.52
N PHE A 197 -1.13 4.18 1.02
CA PHE A 197 -2.04 3.19 0.45
C PHE A 197 -2.33 3.55 -1.00
N ILE A 198 -1.84 2.73 -1.93
CA ILE A 198 -2.12 2.90 -3.37
C ILE A 198 -2.68 1.63 -4.02
N ASN A 199 -3.00 0.62 -3.22
CA ASN A 199 -3.49 -0.67 -3.69
C ASN A 199 -4.76 -0.57 -4.54
N ASN A 200 -4.99 -1.58 -5.38
CA ASN A 200 -6.16 -1.66 -6.26
C ASN A 200 -6.31 -0.40 -7.15
N ASN A 201 -5.23 -0.09 -7.88
CA ASN A 201 -5.16 0.93 -8.91
C ASN A 201 -4.49 0.34 -10.17
N ASN A 202 -4.39 1.15 -11.22
CA ASN A 202 -3.78 0.82 -12.50
C ASN A 202 -2.38 1.44 -12.66
N PHE A 203 -1.63 1.64 -11.58
CA PHE A 203 -0.25 2.13 -11.66
C PHE A 203 0.67 1.15 -12.42
N ASP A 204 1.68 1.71 -13.06
CA ASP A 204 2.61 1.01 -13.94
C ASP A 204 4.02 1.53 -13.63
N PHE A 205 4.76 0.80 -12.80
CA PHE A 205 6.10 1.18 -12.38
C PHE A 205 6.84 -0.04 -11.84
N LYS A 206 8.16 0.06 -11.76
CA LYS A 206 8.98 -0.92 -11.03
C LYS A 206 9.27 -0.39 -9.64
N LEU A 207 9.31 -1.27 -8.65
CA LEU A 207 9.71 -0.92 -7.29
C LEU A 207 11.13 -0.31 -7.34
N PRO A 208 11.29 0.99 -7.04
CA PRO A 208 12.57 1.68 -7.21
C PRO A 208 13.50 1.40 -6.03
N ALA A 209 14.81 1.64 -6.20
CA ALA A 209 15.76 1.52 -5.09
C ALA A 209 15.47 2.54 -3.96
N SER A 210 14.91 3.70 -4.31
CA SER A 210 14.45 4.74 -3.38
C SER A 210 13.28 4.28 -2.48
N PHE A 211 12.66 3.13 -2.77
CA PHE A 211 11.65 2.51 -1.90
C PHE A 211 12.13 2.41 -0.44
N THR A 212 13.39 2.04 -0.24
CA THR A 212 13.97 1.84 1.09
C THR A 212 14.34 3.13 1.81
N ASN A 213 14.19 4.30 1.15
CA ASN A 213 14.33 5.62 1.79
C ASN A 213 13.05 6.04 2.54
N SER A 214 11.96 5.29 2.41
CA SER A 214 10.68 5.66 3.01
C SER A 214 10.71 5.56 4.53
N THR A 215 10.16 6.58 5.17
CA THR A 215 9.96 6.62 6.62
C THR A 215 8.58 6.12 7.04
N ALA A 216 7.78 5.60 6.11
CA ALA A 216 6.43 5.16 6.39
C ALA A 216 6.44 3.98 7.38
N SER A 217 5.44 3.98 8.26
CA SER A 217 5.14 2.86 9.15
C SER A 217 4.24 1.82 8.48
N VAL A 218 3.42 2.23 7.51
CA VAL A 218 2.54 1.34 6.74
C VAL A 218 2.66 1.63 5.25
N ILE A 219 2.94 0.58 4.46
CA ILE A 219 2.95 0.66 3.00
C ILE A 219 2.13 -0.49 2.41
N VAL A 220 1.12 -0.14 1.61
CA VAL A 220 0.27 -1.11 0.92
C VAL A 220 0.31 -0.86 -0.59
N LEU A 221 1.12 -1.67 -1.28
CA LEU A 221 1.27 -1.72 -2.73
C LEU A 221 0.69 -3.06 -3.24
N ALA A 222 -0.59 -3.31 -2.98
CA ALA A 222 -1.26 -4.57 -3.29
C ALA A 222 -2.16 -4.48 -4.53
N ASN A 223 -2.34 -5.59 -5.24
CA ASN A 223 -3.20 -5.68 -6.43
C ASN A 223 -2.88 -4.58 -7.45
N LEU A 224 -1.59 -4.44 -7.80
CA LEU A 224 -1.10 -3.51 -8.81
C LEU A 224 -0.63 -4.32 -10.02
N PRO A 225 -1.48 -4.52 -11.05
CA PRO A 225 -1.21 -5.50 -12.11
C PRO A 225 0.05 -5.22 -12.96
N ARG A 226 0.56 -3.99 -12.92
CA ARG A 226 1.76 -3.54 -13.62
C ARG A 226 2.82 -2.97 -12.67
N LEU A 227 2.72 -3.29 -11.38
CA LEU A 227 3.89 -3.24 -10.51
C LEU A 227 4.81 -4.43 -10.85
N GLY A 228 6.11 -4.23 -10.70
CA GLY A 228 7.10 -5.27 -10.82
C GLY A 228 8.44 -4.83 -10.25
N GLY A 229 9.51 -5.52 -10.65
CA GLY A 229 10.83 -5.34 -10.06
C GLY A 229 11.08 -6.38 -8.95
N CYS A 230 12.08 -6.10 -8.11
CA CYS A 230 12.51 -7.00 -7.04
C CYS A 230 12.56 -6.27 -5.70
N LEU A 231 12.60 -7.03 -4.61
CA LEU A 231 12.81 -6.48 -3.27
C LEU A 231 14.27 -6.04 -3.15
N PRO A 232 14.57 -4.75 -2.89
CA PRO A 232 15.95 -4.30 -2.74
C PRO A 232 16.63 -4.96 -1.52
N SER A 233 17.91 -5.30 -1.63
CA SER A 233 18.70 -5.80 -0.49
C SER A 233 18.83 -4.77 0.64
N SER A 234 18.63 -3.48 0.35
CA SER A 234 18.54 -2.40 1.34
C SER A 234 17.21 -2.37 2.13
N ILE A 235 16.31 -3.36 1.97
CA ILE A 235 15.00 -3.36 2.64
C ILE A 235 15.11 -3.19 4.17
N GLY A 236 16.19 -3.72 4.76
CA GLY A 236 16.46 -3.61 6.19
C GLY A 236 16.73 -2.19 6.68
N ASP A 237 16.98 -1.22 5.80
CA ASP A 237 17.16 0.19 6.16
C ASP A 237 15.86 0.82 6.70
N MET A 238 14.71 0.19 6.42
CA MET A 238 13.40 0.61 6.91
C MET A 238 13.06 0.10 8.33
N ALA A 239 13.97 -0.62 8.99
CA ALA A 239 13.77 -1.21 10.32
C ALA A 239 13.35 -0.18 11.39
N GLY A 240 13.79 1.07 11.22
CA GLY A 240 13.46 2.15 12.15
C GLY A 240 11.98 2.50 12.22
N THR A 241 11.20 2.28 11.16
CA THR A 241 9.85 2.83 11.01
C THR A 241 8.78 1.80 10.63
N LEU A 242 9.12 0.82 9.78
CA LEU A 242 8.12 0.00 9.09
C LEU A 242 7.48 -1.04 10.03
N ASN A 243 6.14 -1.01 10.10
CA ASN A 243 5.31 -1.93 10.88
C ASN A 243 4.49 -2.87 9.98
N GLU A 244 4.06 -2.41 8.81
CA GLU A 244 3.25 -3.22 7.89
C GLU A 244 3.70 -3.01 6.44
N LEU A 245 3.95 -4.12 5.75
CA LEU A 245 4.30 -4.14 4.33
C LEU A 245 3.44 -5.18 3.61
N ILE A 246 2.62 -4.71 2.67
CA ILE A 246 1.77 -5.55 1.84
C ILE A 246 2.09 -5.30 0.37
N LEU A 247 2.64 -6.31 -0.30
CA LEU A 247 2.99 -6.36 -1.71
C LEU A 247 2.22 -7.47 -2.44
N LEU A 248 1.06 -7.88 -1.93
CA LEU A 248 0.22 -8.95 -2.49
C LEU A 248 -0.14 -8.66 -3.96
N ASN A 249 0.02 -9.65 -4.84
CA ASN A 249 -0.43 -9.59 -6.24
C ASN A 249 0.07 -8.34 -7.00
N SER A 250 1.39 -8.15 -7.00
CA SER A 250 2.04 -6.93 -7.50
C SER A 250 3.23 -7.20 -8.42
N GLY A 251 3.28 -8.39 -9.02
CA GLY A 251 4.25 -8.73 -10.06
C GLY A 251 5.72 -8.73 -9.61
N ILE A 252 5.98 -8.79 -8.29
CA ILE A 252 7.34 -8.79 -7.75
C ILE A 252 8.04 -10.10 -8.11
N SER A 253 9.22 -10.01 -8.72
CA SER A 253 10.02 -11.15 -9.17
C SER A 253 11.41 -11.07 -8.52
N SER A 254 11.60 -11.83 -7.44
CA SER A 254 12.69 -11.61 -6.48
C SER A 254 13.03 -12.88 -5.71
N CYS A 255 14.27 -13.01 -5.25
CA CYS A 255 14.50 -13.72 -3.99
C CYS A 255 14.17 -12.78 -2.82
N ILE A 256 13.83 -13.34 -1.66
CA ILE A 256 13.68 -12.53 -0.44
C ILE A 256 15.08 -12.29 0.13
N PRO A 257 15.56 -11.03 0.22
CA PRO A 257 16.89 -10.75 0.76
C PRO A 257 16.95 -11.02 2.28
N PRO A 258 18.03 -11.62 2.81
CA PRO A 258 18.20 -11.87 4.25
C PRO A 258 18.07 -10.62 5.13
N GLU A 259 18.41 -9.44 4.59
CA GLU A 259 18.28 -8.16 5.28
C GLU A 259 16.85 -7.83 5.72
N ILE A 260 15.83 -8.49 5.17
CA ILE A 260 14.45 -8.38 5.64
C ILE A 260 14.32 -8.72 7.13
N GLY A 261 15.19 -9.60 7.64
CA GLY A 261 15.24 -9.97 9.05
C GLY A 261 15.59 -8.81 10.00
N LYS A 262 16.11 -7.69 9.48
CA LYS A 262 16.37 -6.48 10.27
C LYS A 262 15.10 -5.73 10.66
N LEU A 263 13.97 -5.99 10.00
CA LEU A 263 12.69 -5.31 10.24
C LEU A 263 12.02 -5.79 11.53
N ASP A 264 12.65 -5.52 12.67
CA ASP A 264 12.29 -6.00 14.00
C ASP A 264 10.95 -5.47 14.53
N LYS A 265 10.46 -4.35 13.99
CA LYS A 265 9.14 -3.76 14.30
C LYS A 265 8.00 -4.26 13.40
N LEU A 266 8.32 -4.95 12.31
CA LEU A 266 7.32 -5.36 11.33
C LEU A 266 6.38 -6.41 11.93
N LYS A 267 5.08 -6.15 11.85
CA LYS A 267 3.99 -7.01 12.34
C LYS A 267 3.30 -7.77 11.24
N VAL A 268 3.18 -7.16 10.06
CA VAL A 268 2.49 -7.76 8.91
C VAL A 268 3.41 -7.71 7.70
N LEU A 269 3.71 -8.88 7.16
CA LEU A 269 4.39 -9.04 5.88
C LEU A 269 3.55 -9.93 4.97
N ASP A 270 3.00 -9.36 3.91
CA ASP A 270 2.31 -10.11 2.87
C ASP A 270 3.00 -9.90 1.52
N LEU A 271 3.62 -10.97 1.03
CA LEU A 271 4.29 -11.05 -0.26
C LEU A 271 3.62 -12.07 -1.19
N SER A 272 2.39 -12.48 -0.88
CA SER A 272 1.71 -13.54 -1.61
C SER A 272 1.30 -13.15 -3.03
N PHE A 273 1.03 -14.14 -3.88
CA PHE A 273 0.67 -13.93 -5.29
C PHE A 273 1.71 -13.13 -6.09
N ASN A 274 2.98 -13.45 -5.92
CA ASN A 274 4.08 -12.84 -6.66
C ASN A 274 4.86 -13.91 -7.43
N SER A 275 5.98 -13.51 -8.03
CA SER A 275 6.95 -14.41 -8.67
C SER A 275 8.20 -14.56 -7.80
N LEU A 276 8.03 -14.69 -6.49
CA LEU A 276 9.16 -14.92 -5.59
C LEU A 276 9.72 -16.32 -5.79
N ALA A 277 11.04 -16.47 -5.67
CA ALA A 277 11.71 -17.75 -5.83
C ALA A 277 12.94 -17.87 -4.93
N GLY A 278 13.53 -19.06 -4.90
CA GLY A 278 14.60 -19.39 -3.94
C GLY A 278 14.04 -19.86 -2.60
N GLU A 279 14.86 -19.76 -1.57
CA GLU A 279 14.52 -20.21 -0.21
C GLU A 279 13.97 -19.07 0.65
N LEU A 280 13.26 -19.40 1.73
CA LEU A 280 12.94 -18.43 2.78
C LEU A 280 14.18 -18.18 3.64
N PRO A 281 14.64 -16.93 3.81
CA PRO A 281 15.78 -16.63 4.65
C PRO A 281 15.45 -16.88 6.13
N GLY A 282 16.33 -17.60 6.83
CA GLY A 282 16.17 -17.90 8.26
C GLY A 282 16.23 -16.65 9.16
N GLU A 283 16.77 -15.55 8.64
CA GLU A 283 16.84 -14.24 9.28
C GLU A 283 15.45 -13.64 9.55
N ILE A 284 14.39 -14.09 8.88
CA ILE A 284 13.00 -13.74 9.23
C ILE A 284 12.71 -14.08 10.70
N GLY A 285 13.37 -15.10 11.27
CA GLY A 285 13.29 -15.44 12.69
C GLY A 285 13.79 -14.35 13.65
N HIS A 286 14.46 -13.30 13.16
CA HIS A 286 14.83 -12.12 13.95
C HIS A 286 13.71 -11.06 14.05
N MET A 287 12.66 -11.17 13.25
CA MET A 287 11.55 -10.21 13.20
C MET A 287 10.58 -10.44 14.36
N THR A 288 11.03 -10.18 15.59
CA THR A 288 10.33 -10.60 16.82
C THR A 288 8.92 -10.01 17.00
N ALA A 289 8.60 -8.88 16.35
CA ALA A 289 7.26 -8.30 16.36
C ALA A 289 6.28 -8.93 15.34
N LEU A 290 6.75 -9.82 14.47
CA LEU A 290 5.96 -10.35 13.35
C LEU A 290 4.78 -11.17 13.85
N GLU A 291 3.58 -10.78 13.43
CA GLU A 291 2.32 -11.43 13.80
C GLU A 291 1.70 -12.19 12.62
N GLN A 292 1.88 -11.68 11.40
CA GLN A 292 1.32 -12.24 10.18
C GLN A 292 2.38 -12.29 9.09
N LEU A 293 2.66 -13.49 8.60
CA LEU A 293 3.54 -13.74 7.47
C LEU A 293 2.78 -14.52 6.40
N ASN A 294 2.65 -13.92 5.22
CA ASN A 294 2.02 -14.56 4.08
C ASN A 294 2.94 -14.51 2.86
N VAL A 295 3.39 -15.68 2.40
CA VAL A 295 4.25 -15.87 1.23
C VAL A 295 3.62 -16.84 0.23
N ALA A 296 2.31 -17.07 0.35
CA ALA A 296 1.59 -18.04 -0.48
C ALA A 296 1.59 -17.67 -1.97
N TYR A 297 1.34 -18.65 -2.84
CA TYR A 297 1.27 -18.44 -4.30
C TYR A 297 2.54 -17.79 -4.87
N ASN A 298 3.67 -18.46 -4.67
CA ASN A 298 4.97 -18.07 -5.19
C ASN A 298 5.71 -19.31 -5.74
N GLY A 299 6.96 -19.14 -6.14
CA GLY A 299 7.88 -20.21 -6.54
C GLY A 299 8.96 -20.51 -5.50
N LEU A 300 8.69 -20.29 -4.20
CA LEU A 300 9.64 -20.54 -3.12
C LEU A 300 9.83 -22.05 -2.91
N ALA A 301 11.02 -22.45 -2.49
CA ALA A 301 11.42 -23.85 -2.31
C ALA A 301 12.36 -24.01 -1.11
N GLY A 302 12.85 -25.24 -0.91
CA GLY A 302 13.70 -25.59 0.23
C GLY A 302 12.90 -25.99 1.46
N GLU A 303 13.54 -25.99 2.61
CA GLU A 303 12.90 -26.26 3.91
C GLU A 303 12.45 -24.95 4.57
N ILE A 304 11.35 -25.00 5.33
CA ILE A 304 10.92 -23.88 6.17
C ILE A 304 11.94 -23.71 7.32
N PRO A 305 12.54 -22.53 7.52
CA PRO A 305 13.42 -22.31 8.66
C PRO A 305 12.66 -22.39 9.99
N GLU A 306 13.14 -23.22 10.91
CA GLU A 306 12.51 -23.42 12.23
C GLU A 306 12.41 -22.11 13.04
N SER A 307 13.40 -21.22 12.89
CA SER A 307 13.44 -19.90 13.52
C SER A 307 12.22 -19.03 13.24
N ILE A 308 11.58 -19.18 12.07
CA ILE A 308 10.35 -18.44 11.73
C ILE A 308 9.19 -18.95 12.59
N CYS A 309 9.10 -20.26 12.77
CA CYS A 309 8.04 -20.91 13.54
C CYS A 309 8.23 -20.76 15.06
N GLU A 310 9.40 -20.29 15.50
CA GLU A 310 9.69 -19.94 16.90
C GLU A 310 9.38 -18.49 17.25
N LEU A 311 8.98 -17.66 16.28
CA LEU A 311 8.68 -16.25 16.51
C LEU A 311 7.61 -16.06 17.60
N PRO A 312 7.87 -15.21 18.62
CA PRO A 312 7.07 -15.18 19.85
C PRO A 312 5.66 -14.60 19.66
N HIS A 313 5.44 -13.85 18.58
CA HIS A 313 4.18 -13.16 18.31
C HIS A 313 3.48 -13.63 17.03
N LEU A 314 4.04 -14.64 16.35
CA LEU A 314 3.50 -15.13 15.09
C LEU A 314 2.16 -15.84 15.32
N LYS A 315 1.10 -15.30 14.72
CA LYS A 315 -0.27 -15.79 14.84
C LYS A 315 -0.75 -16.48 13.58
N ASN A 316 -0.27 -16.03 12.42
CA ASN A 316 -0.65 -16.56 11.12
C ASN A 316 0.57 -16.69 10.22
N PHE A 317 0.81 -17.89 9.74
CA PHE A 317 1.86 -18.18 8.76
C PHE A 317 1.30 -18.97 7.58
N THR A 318 1.17 -18.30 6.44
CA THR A 318 0.64 -18.89 5.21
C THR A 318 1.76 -19.00 4.18
N TYR A 319 2.12 -20.23 3.82
CA TYR A 319 3.14 -20.53 2.82
C TYR A 319 2.64 -21.53 1.76
N SER A 320 1.31 -21.63 1.61
CA SER A 320 0.67 -22.51 0.65
C SER A 320 0.97 -22.14 -0.80
N HIS A 321 0.75 -23.08 -1.72
CA HIS A 321 0.99 -22.89 -3.15
C HIS A 321 2.45 -22.48 -3.49
N ASN A 322 3.43 -23.12 -2.85
CA ASN A 322 4.86 -23.01 -3.14
C ASN A 322 5.44 -24.39 -3.50
N PHE A 323 6.75 -24.57 -3.42
CA PHE A 323 7.49 -25.82 -3.67
C PHE A 323 8.39 -26.21 -2.48
N PHE A 324 8.00 -25.86 -1.25
CA PHE A 324 8.74 -26.28 -0.06
C PHE A 324 8.75 -27.80 0.08
N CYS A 325 9.88 -28.38 0.48
CA CYS A 325 10.08 -29.82 0.59
C CYS A 325 10.10 -30.33 2.04
N GLY A 326 10.20 -29.45 3.03
CA GLY A 326 10.22 -29.80 4.44
C GLY A 326 9.69 -28.68 5.32
N GLU A 327 9.03 -29.08 6.41
CA GLU A 327 8.60 -28.18 7.48
C GLU A 327 9.00 -28.75 8.85
N PRO A 328 9.56 -27.93 9.74
CA PRO A 328 9.81 -28.31 11.12
C PRO A 328 8.52 -28.58 11.88
N HIS A 329 8.55 -29.51 12.84
CA HIS A 329 7.39 -29.82 13.69
C HIS A 329 6.86 -28.59 14.43
N ARG A 330 7.77 -27.67 14.80
CA ARG A 330 7.46 -26.42 15.47
C ARG A 330 6.46 -25.55 14.69
N CYS A 331 6.45 -25.63 13.37
CA CYS A 331 5.51 -24.88 12.53
C CYS A 331 4.06 -25.30 12.77
N LEU A 332 3.81 -26.56 13.16
CA LEU A 332 2.47 -27.05 13.48
C LEU A 332 1.91 -26.46 14.79
N GLU A 333 2.75 -25.82 15.60
CA GLU A 333 2.35 -25.15 16.84
C GLU A 333 1.93 -23.69 16.61
N VAL A 334 2.19 -23.12 15.43
CA VAL A 334 1.75 -21.77 15.09
C VAL A 334 0.21 -21.75 14.99
N PRO A 335 -0.50 -20.78 15.61
CA PRO A 335 -1.96 -20.85 15.78
C PRO A 335 -2.77 -21.00 14.48
N ARG A 336 -2.28 -20.43 13.38
CA ARG A 336 -2.85 -20.59 12.05
C ARG A 336 -1.73 -20.83 11.05
N VAL A 337 -1.77 -21.98 10.40
CA VAL A 337 -0.84 -22.37 9.35
C VAL A 337 -1.61 -22.91 8.15
N ASP A 338 -1.16 -22.49 6.97
CA ASP A 338 -1.58 -23.09 5.71
C ASP A 338 -0.33 -23.47 4.90
N ASP A 339 -0.07 -24.77 4.87
CA ASP A 339 1.03 -25.46 4.19
C ASP A 339 0.58 -26.18 2.91
N SER A 340 -0.69 -26.02 2.53
CA SER A 340 -1.30 -26.74 1.41
C SER A 340 -0.61 -26.42 0.07
N GLN A 341 -0.70 -27.34 -0.88
CA GLN A 341 -0.17 -27.16 -2.24
C GLN A 341 1.33 -26.84 -2.25
N ASN A 342 2.10 -27.54 -1.41
CA ASN A 342 3.57 -27.59 -1.43
C ASN A 342 4.07 -28.98 -1.88
N CYS A 343 5.36 -29.26 -1.67
CA CYS A 343 6.01 -30.54 -1.97
C CYS A 343 6.49 -31.25 -0.70
N ILE A 344 5.77 -31.09 0.43
CA ILE A 344 6.18 -31.58 1.74
C ILE A 344 5.72 -33.03 1.92
N ALA A 345 6.67 -33.96 2.00
CA ALA A 345 6.36 -35.37 2.11
C ALA A 345 5.58 -35.70 3.39
N GLY A 346 4.46 -36.43 3.26
CA GLY A 346 3.66 -36.89 4.40
C GLY A 346 2.65 -35.89 4.95
N ARG A 347 2.53 -34.70 4.37
CA ARG A 347 1.51 -33.71 4.71
C ARG A 347 0.25 -33.83 3.82
N PRO A 348 -0.93 -33.43 4.31
CA PRO A 348 -2.16 -33.44 3.50
C PRO A 348 -2.15 -32.34 2.44
N ASP A 349 -3.02 -32.49 1.43
CA ASP A 349 -3.34 -31.47 0.41
C ASP A 349 -2.14 -30.86 -0.34
N GLN A 350 -1.08 -31.66 -0.54
CA GLN A 350 0.13 -31.28 -1.26
C GLN A 350 -0.03 -31.39 -2.78
N ARG A 351 0.91 -30.80 -3.52
CA ARG A 351 1.00 -30.91 -4.98
C ARG A 351 1.18 -32.35 -5.43
N SER A 352 0.92 -32.60 -6.71
CA SER A 352 1.19 -33.92 -7.28
C SER A 352 2.71 -34.19 -7.32
N ALA A 353 3.07 -35.47 -7.27
CA ALA A 353 4.48 -35.87 -7.38
C ALA A 353 5.10 -35.38 -8.71
N GLU A 354 4.33 -35.39 -9.80
CA GLU A 354 4.75 -34.91 -11.11
C GLU A 354 5.06 -33.41 -11.11
N GLU A 355 4.24 -32.59 -10.43
CA GLU A 355 4.49 -31.15 -10.30
C GLU A 355 5.78 -30.88 -9.51
N CYS A 356 5.98 -31.60 -8.40
CA CYS A 356 7.17 -31.45 -7.57
C CYS A 356 8.46 -31.92 -8.27
N ILE A 357 8.44 -33.09 -8.91
CA ILE A 357 9.56 -33.60 -9.71
C ILE A 357 9.85 -32.66 -10.89
N GLY A 358 8.79 -32.17 -11.54
CA GLY A 358 8.90 -31.20 -12.64
C GLY A 358 9.57 -29.89 -12.20
N PHE A 359 9.33 -29.44 -10.96
CA PHE A 359 10.02 -28.29 -10.38
C PHE A 359 11.50 -28.59 -10.08
N LEU A 360 11.82 -29.73 -9.48
CA LEU A 360 13.20 -30.14 -9.15
C LEU A 360 14.11 -30.28 -10.38
N HIS A 361 13.55 -30.58 -11.55
CA HIS A 361 14.30 -30.62 -12.80
C HIS A 361 14.65 -29.24 -13.38
N ARG A 362 14.10 -28.16 -12.83
CA ARG A 362 14.44 -26.80 -13.26
C ARG A 362 15.82 -26.42 -12.73
N PRO A 363 16.58 -25.58 -13.47
CA PRO A 363 17.81 -25.01 -12.95
C PRO A 363 17.54 -24.26 -11.64
N PRO A 364 18.44 -24.34 -10.64
CA PRO A 364 18.33 -23.57 -9.42
C PRO A 364 18.24 -22.08 -9.73
N VAL A 365 17.33 -21.39 -9.05
CA VAL A 365 17.21 -19.94 -9.14
C VAL A 365 18.47 -19.32 -8.55
N ARG A 366 19.05 -18.37 -9.28
CA ARG A 366 20.16 -17.54 -8.79
C ARG A 366 19.65 -16.13 -8.68
N CYS A 367 19.86 -15.50 -7.54
CA CYS A 367 19.59 -14.07 -7.38
C CYS A 367 20.89 -13.30 -7.33
N ASP A 368 20.85 -12.07 -7.84
CA ASP A 368 21.98 -11.15 -7.78
C ASP A 368 22.06 -10.45 -6.41
N ALA A 369 23.09 -9.62 -6.24
CA ALA A 369 23.33 -8.87 -5.00
C ALA A 369 22.22 -7.84 -4.66
N HIS A 370 21.30 -7.57 -5.59
CA HIS A 370 20.19 -6.64 -5.41
C HIS A 370 18.86 -7.37 -5.13
N GLY A 371 18.89 -8.70 -4.94
CA GLY A 371 17.71 -9.52 -4.66
C GLY A 371 16.92 -9.93 -5.91
N CYS A 372 17.32 -9.45 -7.09
CA CYS A 372 16.68 -9.73 -8.36
C CYS A 372 17.06 -11.13 -8.88
N ILE A 373 16.12 -11.84 -9.52
CA ILE A 373 16.42 -13.13 -10.17
C ILE A 373 17.38 -12.86 -11.33
N ALA A 374 18.59 -13.42 -11.23
CA ALA A 374 19.65 -13.26 -12.20
C ALA A 374 19.33 -14.04 -13.49
N PRO A 375 19.65 -13.48 -14.68
CA PRO A 375 19.53 -14.21 -15.92
C PRO A 375 20.45 -15.44 -15.93
N PRO A 376 20.11 -16.50 -16.69
CA PRO A 376 20.93 -17.70 -16.80
C PRO A 376 22.34 -17.34 -17.28
N SER A 377 23.36 -17.96 -16.66
CA SER A 377 24.76 -17.73 -17.05
C SER A 377 24.97 -18.08 -18.53
N PRO A 378 25.67 -17.24 -19.31
CA PRO A 378 25.99 -17.58 -20.70
C PRO A 378 26.82 -18.86 -20.76
N PRO A 379 26.67 -19.69 -21.81
CA PRO A 379 27.44 -20.92 -21.96
C PRO A 379 28.95 -20.60 -22.01
N PRO A 380 29.81 -21.50 -21.49
CA PRO A 380 31.26 -21.30 -21.53
C PRO A 380 31.75 -21.14 -22.98
N PRO A 381 32.75 -20.27 -23.24
CA PRO A 381 33.32 -20.11 -24.56
C PRO A 381 33.90 -21.44 -25.05
N VAL A 382 33.50 -21.84 -26.26
CA VAL A 382 33.98 -23.07 -26.91
C VAL A 382 35.45 -22.86 -27.29
N HIS A 383 36.38 -23.44 -26.53
CA HIS A 383 37.77 -23.52 -26.94
C HIS A 383 37.90 -24.53 -28.08
N TYR A 384 37.93 -24.06 -29.33
CA TYR A 384 38.33 -24.89 -30.46
C TYR A 384 39.81 -25.26 -30.31
N ALA A 385 40.09 -26.56 -30.15
CA ALA A 385 41.45 -27.06 -30.27
C ALA A 385 42.00 -26.71 -31.66
N PRO A 386 43.24 -26.20 -31.78
CA PRO A 386 43.83 -25.93 -33.08
C PRO A 386 43.88 -27.21 -33.91
N PRO A 387 43.57 -27.14 -35.22
CA PRO A 387 43.54 -28.33 -36.07
C PRO A 387 44.91 -29.01 -36.11
N PRO A 388 44.95 -30.36 -36.11
CA PRO A 388 46.21 -31.08 -36.19
C PRO A 388 46.95 -30.75 -37.50
N PRO A 389 48.29 -30.68 -37.48
CA PRO A 389 49.06 -30.35 -38.67
C PRO A 389 48.84 -31.39 -39.78
N LEU A 390 48.54 -30.91 -40.98
CA LEU A 390 48.35 -31.70 -42.18
C LEU A 390 49.61 -32.52 -42.49
N ARG A 391 49.51 -33.84 -42.44
CA ARG A 391 50.54 -34.75 -42.99
C ARG A 391 50.49 -34.66 -44.52
N ILE A 392 51.46 -33.97 -45.11
CA ILE A 392 51.72 -34.03 -46.55
C ILE A 392 52.25 -35.43 -46.85
N GLY A 393 51.46 -36.24 -47.55
CA GLY A 393 51.87 -37.55 -48.04
C GLY A 393 52.96 -37.39 -49.12
N SER A 394 54.09 -38.07 -48.92
CA SER A 394 55.17 -38.17 -49.89
C SER A 394 54.65 -38.77 -51.20
N GLY A 395 54.81 -38.03 -52.29
CA GLY A 395 54.46 -38.45 -53.64
C GLY A 395 55.26 -39.67 -54.10
N MET A 396 54.58 -40.55 -54.83
CA MET A 396 55.11 -41.64 -55.62
C MET A 396 56.19 -41.16 -56.59
N GLN A 397 57.33 -41.86 -56.58
CA GLN A 397 58.25 -41.93 -57.72
C GLN A 397 57.58 -42.74 -58.85
N VAL A 398 57.64 -42.20 -60.05
CA VAL A 398 57.33 -42.89 -61.31
C VAL A 398 58.68 -43.25 -61.95
N ASP A 399 58.76 -44.48 -62.45
CA ASP A 399 59.92 -45.10 -63.13
C ASP A 399 60.54 -44.27 -64.26
#